data_AF-A0A0G1WW81-F1
#
_entry.id   AF-A0A0G1WW81-F1
#
_cell.length_a   1.000
_cell.length_b   1.000
_cell.length_c   1.000
_cell.angle_alpha   90.00
_cell.angle_beta   90.00
_cell.angle_gamma   90.00
#
_symmetry.space_group_name_H-M   'P 1'
#
loop_
_entity.id
_entity.type
_entity.pdbx_description
1 polymer ?
#
loop_
_entity_poly.entity_id
_entity_poly.type
_entity_poly.pdbx_seq_one_letter_code
_entity_poly.pdbx_strand_id
1 'polypeptide(L)'
;MYDKNMERKGEAFRYYVLCFLFVFTAAFIYLVTSCFVGEFLRINQTCSYLSDTFLISGVWGIFTIGFYYGGWKGGAASGAALIFIIFLLQWFFRLKLFIGGG
;
A
#
# COMPACT_ATOMS: atom_id res chain seq x y z
N MET A 1 -35.56 -2.62 18.76
CA MET A 1 -35.80 -1.60 17.72
C MET A 1 -34.47 -0.92 17.49
N TYR A 2 -33.75 -1.28 16.42
CA TYR A 2 -32.43 -0.71 16.13
C TYR A 2 -32.62 0.73 15.62
N ASP A 3 -31.87 1.67 16.19
CA ASP A 3 -31.96 3.08 15.84
C ASP A 3 -31.36 3.30 14.44
N LYS A 4 -32.20 3.61 13.46
CA LYS A 4 -31.82 3.89 12.06
C LYS A 4 -30.74 4.99 11.94
N ASN A 5 -30.63 5.88 12.93
CA ASN A 5 -29.57 6.89 12.96
C ASN A 5 -28.19 6.30 13.26
N MET A 6 -28.11 5.23 14.06
CA MET A 6 -26.85 4.52 14.34
C MET A 6 -26.36 3.74 13.12
N GLU A 7 -27.26 3.13 12.34
CA GLU A 7 -26.92 2.45 11.09
C GLU A 7 -26.34 3.43 10.06
N ARG A 8 -26.98 4.57 9.82
CA ARG A 8 -26.46 5.61 8.91
C ARG A 8 -25.09 6.16 9.34
N LYS A 9 -24.88 6.35 10.65
CA LYS A 9 -23.56 6.78 11.18
C LYS A 9 -22.50 5.70 10.96
N GLY A 10 -22.86 4.42 11.14
CA GLY A 10 -21.98 3.28 10.87
C GLY A 10 -21.60 3.14 9.39
N GLU A 11 -22.55 3.37 8.48
CA GLU A 11 -22.32 3.36 7.02
C GLU A 11 -21.44 4.53 6.57
N ALA A 12 -21.71 5.74 7.06
CA ALA A 12 -20.88 6.90 6.77
C ALA A 12 -19.45 6.68 7.28
N PHE A 13 -19.27 6.16 8.51
CA PHE A 13 -17.96 5.82 9.06
C PHE A 13 -17.23 4.78 8.20
N ARG A 14 -17.91 3.70 7.80
CA ARG A 14 -17.38 2.67 6.89
C ARG A 14 -16.86 3.28 5.59
N TYR A 15 -17.65 4.18 4.98
CA TYR A 15 -17.27 4.86 3.74
C TYR A 15 -15.99 5.70 3.93
N TYR A 16 -15.90 6.51 4.99
CA TYR A 16 -14.71 7.32 5.26
C TYR A 16 -13.45 6.48 5.45
N VAL A 17 -13.56 5.34 6.15
CA VAL A 17 -12.38 4.49 6.36
C VAL A 17 -11.97 3.75 5.09
N LEU A 18 -12.92 3.34 4.23
CA LEU A 18 -12.59 2.78 2.91
C LEU A 18 -11.93 3.82 2.01
N CYS A 19 -12.44 5.06 1.99
CA CYS A 19 -11.78 6.16 1.29
C CYS A 19 -10.38 6.43 1.84
N PHE A 20 -10.20 6.44 3.15
CA PHE A 20 -8.88 6.58 3.78
C PHE A 20 -7.94 5.44 3.37
N LEU A 21 -8.41 4.18 3.40
CA LEU A 21 -7.62 3.02 2.97
C LEU A 21 -7.17 3.17 1.52
N PHE A 22 -8.08 3.58 0.63
CA PHE A 22 -7.77 3.78 -0.78
C PHE A 22 -6.71 4.87 -0.97
N VAL A 23 -6.88 6.03 -0.34
CA VAL A 23 -5.93 7.15 -0.43
C VAL A 23 -4.58 6.78 0.18
N PHE A 24 -4.57 6.15 1.36
CA PHE A 24 -3.35 5.71 2.02
C PHE A 24 -2.59 4.69 1.17
N THR A 25 -3.30 3.71 0.61
CA THR A 25 -2.70 2.68 -0.26
C THR A 25 -2.14 3.30 -1.54
N ALA A 26 -2.87 4.20 -2.17
CA ALA A 26 -2.41 4.91 -3.37
C ALA A 26 -1.18 5.78 -3.08
N ALA A 27 -1.18 6.52 -1.98
CA ALA A 27 -0.03 7.34 -1.56
C ALA A 27 1.19 6.47 -1.25
N PHE A 28 0.99 5.34 -0.57
CA PHE A 28 2.06 4.40 -0.26
C PHE A 28 2.65 3.79 -1.54
N ILE A 29 1.81 3.32 -2.47
CA ILE A 29 2.27 2.81 -3.78
C ILE A 29 3.00 3.92 -4.55
N TYR A 30 2.48 5.14 -4.56
CA TYR A 30 3.14 6.28 -5.21
C TYR A 30 4.53 6.57 -4.63
N LEU A 31 4.68 6.57 -3.30
CA LEU A 31 5.98 6.79 -2.67
C LEU A 31 6.98 5.68 -3.02
N VAL A 32 6.55 4.42 -3.01
CA VAL A 32 7.39 3.27 -3.39
C VAL A 32 7.77 3.33 -4.87
N THR A 33 6.83 3.64 -5.75
CA THR A 33 7.06 3.71 -7.21
C THR A 33 7.84 4.93 -7.65
N SER A 34 7.61 6.10 -7.06
CA SER A 34 8.35 7.34 -7.39
C SER A 34 9.82 7.22 -7.03
N CYS A 35 10.12 6.65 -5.86
CA CYS A 35 11.49 6.30 -5.49
C CYS A 35 12.10 5.33 -6.50
N PHE A 36 11.38 4.25 -6.84
CA PHE A 36 11.81 3.27 -7.83
C PHE A 36 12.11 3.89 -9.20
N VAL A 37 11.26 4.79 -9.68
CA VAL A 37 11.44 5.49 -10.96
C VAL A 37 12.64 6.43 -10.91
N GLY A 38 12.85 7.15 -9.81
CA GLY A 38 14.02 8.01 -9.61
C GLY A 38 15.33 7.22 -9.71
N GLU A 39 15.41 6.09 -9.00
CA GLU A 39 16.56 5.19 -9.01
C GLU A 39 16.73 4.53 -10.40
N PHE A 40 15.63 4.13 -11.04
CA PHE A 40 15.62 3.56 -12.40
C PHE A 40 16.16 4.53 -13.46
N LEU A 41 15.83 5.82 -13.35
CA LEU A 41 16.25 6.88 -14.28
C LEU A 41 17.60 7.51 -13.90
N ARG A 42 18.27 7.05 -12.83
CA ARG A 42 19.48 7.68 -12.25
C ARG A 42 19.30 9.17 -11.95
N ILE A 43 18.06 9.59 -11.70
CA ILE A 43 17.77 10.93 -11.22
C ILE A 43 18.11 10.89 -9.74
N ASN A 44 19.03 11.75 -9.30
CA ASN A 44 19.56 11.76 -7.94
C ASN A 44 18.48 12.24 -6.94
N GLN A 45 17.45 11.41 -6.72
CA GLN A 45 16.43 11.59 -5.70
C GLN A 45 16.83 10.78 -4.48
N THR A 46 17.02 11.47 -3.36
CA THR A 46 17.22 10.83 -2.07
C THR A 46 15.90 10.23 -1.58
N CYS A 47 15.76 8.91 -1.68
CA CYS A 47 14.65 8.15 -1.09
C CYS A 47 14.84 7.94 0.42
N SER A 48 15.01 9.02 1.17
CA SER A 48 15.26 8.94 2.62
C SER A 48 14.07 8.42 3.43
N TYR A 49 12.88 8.41 2.85
CA TYR A 49 11.64 7.98 3.49
C TYR A 49 11.33 6.48 3.35
N LEU A 50 12.06 5.74 2.50
CA LEU A 50 11.81 4.32 2.24
C LEU A 50 12.64 3.41 3.16
N SER A 51 12.38 3.47 4.46
CA SER A 51 12.96 2.53 5.42
C SER A 51 12.19 1.21 5.45
N ASP A 52 12.86 0.12 5.85
CA ASP A 52 12.20 -1.17 6.10
C ASP A 52 11.04 -1.03 7.10
N THR A 53 11.22 -0.17 8.11
CA THR A 53 10.17 0.14 9.09
C THR A 53 8.95 0.80 8.42
N PHE A 54 9.16 1.76 7.51
CA PHE A 54 8.06 2.40 6.77
C PHE A 54 7.28 1.38 5.93
N LEU A 55 8.00 0.48 5.24
CA LEU A 55 7.38 -0.57 4.43
C LEU A 55 6.55 -1.53 5.30
N ILE A 56 7.12 -2.01 6.40
CA ILE A 56 6.43 -2.92 7.33
C ILE A 56 5.19 -2.26 7.92
N SER A 57 5.30 -1.01 8.40
CA SER A 57 4.18 -0.27 8.97
C SER A 57 3.08 0.01 7.95
N GLY A 58 3.43 0.32 6.70
CA GLY A 58 2.45 0.53 5.62
C GLY A 58 1.68 -0.74 5.28
N VAL A 59 2.38 -1.86 5.11
CA VAL A 59 1.77 -3.18 4.86
C VAL A 59 0.85 -3.57 6.02
N TRP A 60 1.30 -3.39 7.26
CA TRP A 60 0.50 -3.68 8.44
C TRP A 60 -0.75 -2.80 8.54
N GLY A 61 -0.62 -1.49 8.30
CA GLY A 61 -1.76 -0.57 8.31
C GLY A 61 -2.83 -0.98 7.30
N ILE A 62 -2.43 -1.33 6.08
CA ILE A 62 -3.35 -1.78 5.02
C ILE A 62 -4.01 -3.11 5.39
N PHE A 63 -3.24 -4.06 5.92
CA PHE A 63 -3.75 -5.34 6.42
C PHE A 63 -4.79 -5.16 7.52
N THR A 64 -4.48 -4.36 8.56
CA THR A 64 -5.38 -4.17 9.72
C THR A 64 -6.69 -3.53 9.31
N ILE A 65 -6.67 -2.55 8.41
CA ILE A 65 -7.89 -1.90 7.93
C ILE A 65 -8.69 -2.88 7.05
N GLY A 66 -8.04 -3.60 6.14
CA GLY A 66 -8.70 -4.64 5.33
C GLY A 66 -9.30 -5.76 6.18
N PHE A 67 -8.64 -6.13 7.27
CA PHE A 67 -9.11 -7.11 8.25
C PHE A 67 -10.37 -6.62 8.97
N TYR A 68 -10.39 -5.35 9.37
CA TYR A 68 -11.52 -4.77 10.10
C TYR A 68 -12.82 -4.76 9.27
N TYR A 69 -12.75 -4.57 7.94
CA TYR A 69 -13.94 -4.46 7.08
C TYR A 69 -14.28 -5.71 6.28
N GLY A 70 -13.29 -6.49 5.84
CA GLY A 70 -13.49 -7.70 5.05
C GLY A 70 -13.18 -8.99 5.81
N GLY A 71 -12.96 -8.90 7.11
CA GLY A 71 -12.46 -10.00 7.93
C GLY A 71 -11.08 -10.48 7.47
N TRP A 72 -10.71 -11.68 7.88
CA TRP A 72 -9.43 -12.31 7.50
C TRP A 72 -9.15 -12.28 6.00
N LYS A 73 -10.16 -12.55 5.17
CA LYS A 73 -10.04 -12.58 3.72
C LYS A 73 -9.73 -11.20 3.13
N GLY A 74 -10.35 -10.14 3.65
CA GLY A 74 -10.10 -8.76 3.21
C GLY A 74 -8.71 -8.26 3.60
N GLY A 75 -8.28 -8.55 4.83
CA GLY A 75 -6.93 -8.22 5.31
C GLY A 75 -5.87 -8.96 4.49
N ALA A 76 -6.04 -10.27 4.32
CA ALA A 76 -5.10 -11.09 3.54
C ALA A 76 -5.04 -10.65 2.07
N ALA A 77 -6.17 -10.36 1.41
CA ALA A 77 -6.18 -9.93 0.02
C ALA A 77 -5.50 -8.57 -0.19
N SER A 78 -5.79 -7.59 0.67
CA SER A 78 -5.21 -6.24 0.59
C SER A 78 -3.71 -6.23 0.91
N GLY A 79 -3.29 -6.96 1.95
CA GLY A 79 -1.88 -7.12 2.30
C GLY A 79 -1.09 -7.90 1.23
N ALA A 80 -1.64 -9.00 0.72
CA ALA A 80 -0.98 -9.82 -0.31
C ALA A 80 -0.84 -9.08 -1.64
N ALA A 81 -1.86 -8.32 -2.06
CA ALA A 81 -1.79 -7.51 -3.27
C ALA A 81 -0.68 -6.46 -3.18
N LEU A 82 -0.51 -5.81 -2.03
CA LEU A 82 0.54 -4.83 -1.82
C LEU A 82 1.94 -5.47 -1.85
N ILE A 83 2.13 -6.58 -1.14
CA ILE A 83 3.40 -7.34 -1.15
C ILE A 83 3.75 -7.76 -2.58
N PHE A 84 2.77 -8.22 -3.36
CA PHE A 84 2.98 -8.60 -4.76
C PHE A 84 3.43 -7.41 -5.62
N ILE A 85 2.83 -6.22 -5.46
CA ILE A 85 3.25 -5.01 -6.17
C ILE A 85 4.70 -4.63 -5.81
N ILE A 86 5.05 -4.63 -4.53
CA ILE A 86 6.42 -4.33 -4.06
C ILE A 86 7.41 -5.35 -4.64
N PHE A 87 7.06 -6.64 -4.61
CA PHE A 87 7.89 -7.70 -5.16
C PHE A 87 8.12 -7.53 -6.66
N LEU A 88 7.06 -7.23 -7.42
CA LEU A 88 7.18 -6.97 -8.86
C LEU A 88 8.14 -5.80 -9.12
N LEU A 89 7.99 -4.69 -8.39
CA LEU A 89 8.89 -3.54 -8.51
C LEU A 89 10.35 -3.95 -8.23
N GLN A 90 10.62 -4.64 -7.12
CA GLN A 90 11.98 -5.10 -6.81
C GLN A 90 12.53 -6.09 -7.86
N TRP A 91 11.68 -6.99 -8.37
CA TRP A 91 12.06 -7.95 -9.40
C TRP A 91 12.45 -7.26 -10.71
N PHE A 92 11.68 -6.26 -11.16
CA PHE A 92 12.01 -5.45 -12.34
C PHE A 92 13.37 -4.74 -12.19
N PHE A 93 13.73 -4.29 -10.98
CA PHE A 93 15.06 -3.71 -10.73
C PHE A 93 16.18 -4.73 -10.97
N ARG A 94 16.06 -5.92 -10.39
CA ARG A 94 17.07 -6.98 -10.51
C ARG A 94 17.25 -7.41 -11.96
N LEU A 95 16.15 -7.58 -12.71
CA LEU A 95 16.23 -7.89 -14.14
C LEU A 95 16.95 -6.82 -14.94
N LYS A 96 16.70 -5.52 -14.67
CA LYS A 96 17.42 -4.44 -15.36
C LYS A 96 18.90 -4.40 -15.00
N LEU A 97 19.28 -4.63 -13.74
CA LEU A 97 20.69 -4.74 -13.36
C LEU A 97 21.38 -5.90 -14.10
N PHE A 98 20.66 -6.99 -14.35
CA PHE A 98 21.17 -8.11 -15.15
C PHE A 98 21.27 -7.77 -16.65
N ILE A 99 20.36 -6.99 -17.21
CA ILE A 99 20.32 -6.69 -18.66
C ILE A 99 21.18 -5.47 -19.04
N GLY A 100 21.32 -4.49 -18.16
CA GLY A 100 22.08 -3.24 -18.38
C GLY A 100 23.50 -3.23 -17.82
N GLY A 101 23.98 -4.38 -17.33
CA GLY A 101 25.32 -4.57 -16.76
C GLY A 101 26.32 -5.29 -17.68
N GLY A 102 26.06 -5.31 -18.99
CA GLY A 102 26.95 -5.85 -20.03
C GLY A 102 27.45 -4.75 -20.96
#